data_AF-A0AAN3TSI5-F1
#
_entry.id   AF-A0AAN3TSI5-F1
#
_cell.length_a   1.000
_cell.length_b   1.000
_cell.length_c   1.000
_cell.angle_alpha   90.00
_cell.angle_beta   90.00
_cell.angle_gamma   90.00
#
_symmetry.space_group_name_H-M   'P 1'
#
loop_
_entity.id
_entity.type
_entity.pdbx_description
1 polymer ?
#
loop_
_entity_poly.entity_id
_entity_poly.type
_entity_poly.pdbx_seq_one_letter_code
_entity_poly.pdbx_strand_id
1 'polypeptide(L)' 'MHTPIGVKPVAGSKEWWEEWQKRAFAHISNGYKHIYIAINSPEIFLKALPLLRI' A
#
# COMPACT_ATOMS: atom_id res chain seq x y z
N MET A 1 16.26 -1.62 -23.97
CA MET A 1 14.79 -1.56 -23.86
C MET A 1 14.44 -0.18 -23.34
N HIS A 2 13.73 0.65 -24.11
CA HIS A 2 13.30 1.98 -23.66
C HIS A 2 12.14 1.79 -22.69
N THR A 3 12.35 2.03 -21.40
CA THR A 3 11.26 2.02 -20.41
C THR A 3 10.53 3.35 -20.55
N PRO A 4 9.28 3.38 -21.03
CA PRO A 4 8.59 4.64 -21.22
C PRO A 4 8.16 5.17 -19.84
N ILE A 5 8.88 6.18 -19.37
CA ILE A 5 8.54 6.94 -18.17
C ILE A 5 7.21 7.67 -18.46
N GLY A 6 6.10 7.17 -17.92
CA GLY A 6 4.83 7.92 -17.85
C GLY A 6 3.61 7.31 -18.52
N VAL A 7 3.62 6.04 -18.94
CA VAL A 7 2.38 5.42 -19.43
C VAL A 7 1.47 5.11 -18.24
N LYS A 8 0.29 5.73 -18.18
CA LYS A 8 -0.72 5.37 -17.18
C LYS A 8 -1.11 3.91 -17.40
N PRO A 9 -1.16 3.08 -16.34
CA PRO A 9 -1.53 1.69 -16.50
C PRO A 9 -2.99 1.61 -17.00
N VAL A 10 -3.24 0.66 -17.89
CA VAL A 10 -4.56 0.44 -18.50
C VAL A 10 -5.57 0.14 -17.41
N ALA A 11 -6.73 0.80 -17.42
CA ALA A 11 -7.78 0.58 -16.43
C ALA A 11 -8.14 -0.91 -16.33
N GLY A 12 -8.17 -1.44 -15.10
CA GLY A 12 -8.42 -2.86 -14.83
C GLY A 12 -7.19 -3.78 -14.96
N SER A 13 -6.04 -3.27 -15.42
CA SER A 13 -4.80 -4.05 -15.38
C SER A 13 -4.29 -4.23 -13.94
N LYS A 14 -3.42 -5.22 -13.72
CA LYS A 14 -2.80 -5.45 -12.42
C LYS A 14 -2.03 -4.21 -11.93
N GLU A 15 -1.23 -3.60 -12.79
CA GLU A 15 -0.48 -2.38 -12.47
C GLU A 15 -1.41 -1.21 -12.14
N TRP A 16 -2.57 -1.10 -12.79
CA TRP A 16 -3.55 -0.06 -12.47
C TRP A 16 -4.14 -0.26 -11.09
N TRP A 17 -4.45 -1.51 -10.72
CA TRP A 17 -4.92 -1.85 -9.38
C TRP A 17 -3.87 -1.62 -8.30
N GLU A 18 -2.61 -1.98 -8.55
CA GLU A 18 -1.51 -1.76 -7.60
C GLU A 18 -1.27 -0.26 -7.37
N GLU A 19 -1.26 0.56 -8.42
CA GLU A 19 -1.14 2.02 -8.30
C GLU A 19 -2.36 2.66 -7.64
N TRP A 20 -3.56 2.16 -7.95
CA TRP A 20 -4.80 2.62 -7.32
C TRP A 20 -4.82 2.28 -5.82
N GLN A 21 -4.39 1.07 -5.44
CA GLN A 21 -4.28 0.66 -4.04
C GLN A 21 -3.26 1.50 -3.29
N LYS A 22 -2.07 1.76 -3.86
CA LYS A 22 -1.07 2.64 -3.23
C LYS A 22 -1.63 4.05 -2.97
N ARG A 23 -2.35 4.62 -3.94
CA ARG A 23 -2.98 5.95 -3.79
C ARG A 23 -4.09 5.92 -2.74
N ALA A 24 -4.99 4.94 -2.80
CA ALA A 24 -6.03 4.76 -1.79
C ALA A 24 -5.43 4.60 -0.39
N PHE A 25 -4.36 3.80 -0.27
CA PHE A 25 -3.64 3.59 0.98
C PHE A 25 -2.96 4.87 1.49
N ALA A 26 -2.55 5.80 0.63
CA ALA A 26 -2.04 7.10 1.07
C ALA A 26 -3.12 7.94 1.77
N HIS A 27 -4.38 7.85 1.32
CA HIS A 27 -5.50 8.69 1.75
C HIS A 27 -6.33 8.13 2.93
N ILE A 28 -6.13 6.87 3.35
CA ILE A 28 -6.79 6.33 4.55
C ILE A 28 -6.09 6.78 5.84
N SER A 29 -6.83 6.82 6.95
CA SER A 29 -6.29 7.20 8.26
C SER A 29 -5.23 6.21 8.74
N ASN A 30 -4.24 6.69 9.50
CA ASN A 30 -3.14 5.84 9.97
C ASN A 30 -3.66 4.67 10.83
N GLY A 31 -4.69 4.90 11.66
CA GLY A 31 -5.33 3.84 12.46
C GLY A 31 -5.90 2.70 11.61
N TYR A 32 -6.54 3.02 10.48
CA TYR A 32 -7.07 1.99 9.57
C TYR A 32 -5.95 1.24 8.84
N LYS A 33 -4.85 1.92 8.48
CA LYS A 33 -3.65 1.28 7.90
C LYS A 33 -3.09 0.23 8.86
N HIS A 34 -2.97 0.55 10.14
CA HIS A 34 -2.45 -0.36 11.17
C HIS A 34 -3.33 -1.60 11.32
N ILE A 35 -4.65 -1.44 11.39
CA ILE A 35 -5.60 -2.56 11.46
C ILE A 35 -5.50 -3.43 10.20
N TYR A 36 -5.44 -2.83 9.01
CA TYR A 36 -5.31 -3.56 7.75
C TYR A 36 -4.01 -4.39 7.68
N ILE A 37 -2.88 -3.81 8.11
CA ILE A 37 -1.59 -4.51 8.15
C ILE A 37 -1.62 -5.63 9.21
N ALA A 38 -2.21 -5.38 10.38
CA ALA A 38 -2.35 -6.39 11.44
C ALA A 38 -3.13 -7.62 10.99
N ILE A 39 -4.20 -7.43 10.18
CA ILE A 39 -5.03 -8.52 9.67
C ILE A 39 -4.34 -9.28 8.54
N ASN A 40 -3.75 -8.57 7.56
CA ASN A 40 -3.23 -9.20 6.33
C ASN A 40 -1.75 -9.60 6.42
N SER A 41 -1.01 -9.05 7.36
CA SER A 41 0.43 -9.31 7.53
C SER A 41 0.84 -9.12 9.00
N PRO A 42 0.39 -10.03 9.89
CA PRO A 42 0.64 -9.92 11.33
C PRO A 42 2.13 -9.90 11.68
N GLU A 43 2.99 -10.58 10.90
CA GLU A 43 4.44 -10.56 11.11
C GLU A 43 5.07 -9.17 10.85
N ILE A 44 4.58 -8.44 9.84
CA ILE A 44 5.02 -7.08 9.53
C ILE A 44 4.52 -6.13 10.62
N PHE A 45 3.28 -6.31 11.06
CA PHE A 45 2.71 -5.56 12.16
C PHE A 45 3.51 -5.73 13.47
N LEU A 46 3.83 -6.97 13.85
CA LEU A 46 4.62 -7.28 15.05
C LEU A 46 6.04 -6.72 14.99
N LYS A 47 6.66 -6.67 13.80
CA LYS A 47 7.97 -6.03 13.60
C LYS A 47 7.92 -4.50 13.65
N ALA A 48 6.79 -3.90 13.24
CA ALA A 48 6.59 -2.45 13.27
C ALA A 48 6.09 -1.94 14.64
N LEU A 49 5.56 -2.81 15.49
CA LEU A 49 5.06 -2.51 16.84
C LEU A 49 6.06 -1.72 17.72
N PRO A 50 7.38 -1.99 17.72
CA PRO A 50 8.35 -1.22 18.50
C PRO A 50 8.55 0.23 18.01
N LEU A 51 8.18 0.51 16.75
CA LEU A 51 8.29 1.84 16.12
C LEU A 51 7.03 2.69 16.33
N LEU A 52 5.91 2.06 16.73
CA LEU A 52 4.69 2.69 17.20
C LEU A 52 4.86 3.13 18.66
N ARG A 53 5.72 4.13 18.92
CA ARG A 53 5.66 4.86 20.19
C ARG A 53 4.40 5.74 20.18
N ILE A 54 3.37 5.27 20.87
CA ILE A 54 2.23 6.06 21.34
C ILE A 54 2.69 6.90 22.53
#